data_AF-A0A973HPK7-F1
#
_entry.id   AF-A0A973HPK7-F1
#
_cell.length_a   1.000
_cell.length_b   1.000
_cell.length_c   1.000
_cell.angle_alpha   90.00
_cell.angle_beta   90.00
_cell.angle_gamma   90.00
#
_symmetry.space_group_name_H-M   'P 1'
#
loop_
_entity.id
_entity.type
_entity.pdbx_description
1 polymer ?
#
loop_
_entity_poly.entity_id
_entity_poly.type
_entity_poly.pdbx_seq_one_letter_code
_entity_poly.pdbx_strand_id
1 'polypeptide(L)'
;MKMKQYIKITRCPYEEPHHLNLIIEASSGTSKGQLEYYCNATDLKDISYGISQFLDENLDEYKYEIGSEDPEKRFAHYLKIRIYKHD
;
A
#
# COMPACT_ATOMS: atom_id res chain seq x y z
N MET A 1 0.36 7.91 29.11
CA MET A 1 1.42 7.07 28.51
C MET A 1 1.51 7.44 27.03
N LYS A 2 2.62 7.99 26.53
CA LYS A 2 2.75 8.30 25.08
C LYS A 2 2.84 6.98 24.31
N MET A 3 2.04 6.82 23.25
CA MET A 3 2.20 5.67 22.36
C MET A 3 3.55 5.78 21.63
N LYS A 4 4.17 4.64 21.31
CA LYS A 4 5.38 4.62 20.50
C LYS A 4 5.04 4.83 19.03
N GLN A 5 5.95 5.47 18.31
CA GLN A 5 5.94 5.48 16.86
C GLN A 5 6.39 4.13 16.34
N TYR A 6 5.64 3.57 15.39
CA TYR A 6 5.98 2.29 14.76
C TYR A 6 5.27 2.13 13.43
N ILE A 7 5.82 1.21 12.62
CA ILE A 7 5.12 0.52 11.55
C ILE A 7 5.23 -0.97 11.87
N LYS A 8 4.12 -1.68 11.86
CA LYS A 8 4.04 -3.11 12.08
C LYS A 8 3.35 -3.75 10.90
N ILE A 9 4.01 -4.73 10.28
CA ILE A 9 3.46 -5.51 9.18
C ILE A 9 3.28 -6.93 9.67
N THR A 10 2.05 -7.43 9.62
CA THR A 10 1.72 -8.82 9.97
C THR A 10 1.26 -9.54 8.71
N ARG A 11 1.92 -10.65 8.36
CA ARG A 11 1.48 -11.51 7.26
C ARG A 11 0.50 -12.54 7.81
N CYS A 12 -0.74 -12.51 7.33
CA CYS A 12 -1.72 -13.54 7.63
C CYS A 12 -1.49 -14.74 6.70
N PRO A 13 -1.63 -15.99 7.20
CA PRO A 13 -1.71 -17.17 6.33
C PRO A 13 -2.86 -16.98 5.33
N TYR A 14 -2.62 -17.33 4.07
CA TYR A 14 -3.63 -17.27 3.02
C TYR A 14 -3.50 -18.52 2.13
N GLU A 15 -4.62 -19.07 1.71
CA GLU A 15 -4.66 -20.38 1.04
C GLU A 15 -4.32 -20.30 -0.45
N GLU A 16 -4.58 -19.16 -1.10
CA GLU A 16 -4.36 -19.03 -2.54
C GLU A 16 -2.87 -18.79 -2.87
N PRO A 17 -2.28 -19.61 -3.75
CA PRO A 17 -0.93 -19.38 -4.22
C PRO A 17 -0.88 -18.04 -4.94
N HIS A 18 0.11 -17.22 -4.61
CA HIS A 18 0.36 -15.87 -5.15
C HIS A 18 -0.39 -14.71 -4.51
N HIS A 19 -1.41 -14.94 -3.67
CA HIS A 19 -2.06 -13.87 -2.92
C HIS A 19 -1.44 -13.68 -1.53
N LEU A 20 -1.31 -12.41 -1.12
CA LEU A 20 -0.86 -11.98 0.19
C LEU A 20 -2.01 -11.29 0.92
N ASN A 21 -2.17 -11.65 2.20
CA ASN A 21 -2.92 -10.86 3.16
C ASN A 21 -1.93 -10.25 4.17
N LEU A 22 -1.85 -8.92 4.18
CA LEU A 22 -1.02 -8.14 5.09
C LEU A 22 -1.88 -7.21 5.92
N ILE A 23 -1.64 -7.20 7.23
CA ILE A 23 -2.13 -6.15 8.13
C ILE A 23 -0.98 -5.17 8.36
N ILE A 24 -1.15 -3.94 7.90
CA ILE A 24 -0.21 -2.84 8.08
C ILE A 24 -0.78 -1.90 9.13
N GLU A 25 -0.14 -1.84 10.29
CA GLU A 25 -0.48 -0.91 11.37
C GLU A 25 0.61 0.16 11.49
N ALA A 26 0.22 1.42 11.62
CA ALA A 26 1.14 2.54 11.83
C ALA A 26 0.69 3.41 12.98
N SER A 27 1.64 3.93 13.76
CA SER A 27 1.37 4.92 14.80
C SER A 27 2.36 6.08 14.75
N SER A 28 1.85 7.30 14.89
CA SER A 28 2.62 8.54 15.05
C SER A 28 2.95 8.86 16.51
N GLY A 29 2.54 7.99 17.45
CA GLY A 29 2.60 8.23 18.89
C GLY A 29 1.45 9.08 19.45
N THR A 30 0.71 9.80 18.59
CA THR A 30 -0.54 10.50 18.93
C THR A 30 -1.75 9.83 18.31
N SER A 31 -1.59 9.24 17.12
CA SER A 31 -2.64 8.55 16.39
C SER A 31 -2.15 7.15 15.99
N LYS A 32 -3.10 6.25 15.73
CA LYS A 32 -2.82 4.95 15.10
C LYS A 32 -3.84 4.65 14.01
N GLY A 33 -3.41 3.94 12.98
CA GLY A 33 -4.24 3.50 11.87
C GLY A 33 -3.83 2.09 11.42
N GLN A 34 -4.76 1.40 10.78
CA GLN A 34 -4.54 0.06 10.26
C GLN A 34 -5.14 -0.05 8.85
N LEU A 35 -4.39 -0.69 7.96
CA LEU A 35 -4.79 -1.08 6.62
C LEU A 35 -4.67 -2.60 6.51
N GLU A 36 -5.74 -3.25 6.06
CA GLU A 36 -5.67 -4.64 5.62
C GLU A 36 -5.51 -4.65 4.10
N TYR A 37 -4.49 -5.33 3.61
CA TYR A 37 -4.06 -5.30 2.23
C TYR A 37 -4.05 -6.72 1.66
N TYR A 38 -4.92 -6.92 0.67
CA TYR A 38 -5.08 -8.17 -0.08
C TYR A 38 -4.65 -7.95 -1.52
N CYS A 39 -3.57 -8.59 -1.96
CA CYS A 39 -3.06 -8.41 -3.32
C CYS A 39 -2.26 -9.63 -3.81
N ASN A 40 -1.80 -9.62 -5.06
CA ASN A 40 -0.78 -10.56 -5.50
C ASN A 40 0.60 -10.17 -4.95
N ALA A 41 1.44 -11.14 -4.58
CA ALA A 41 2.81 -10.87 -4.15
C ALA A 41 3.66 -10.09 -5.18
N THR A 42 3.31 -10.16 -6.46
CA THR A 42 3.97 -9.37 -7.52
C THR A 42 3.63 -7.88 -7.42
N ASP A 43 2.44 -7.51 -6.96
CA ASP A 43 2.00 -6.11 -6.85
C ASP A 43 2.94 -5.30 -5.96
N LEU A 44 3.40 -5.89 -4.85
CA LEU A 44 4.37 -5.23 -3.96
C LEU A 44 5.72 -4.97 -4.64
N LYS A 45 6.14 -5.85 -5.56
CA LYS A 45 7.38 -5.64 -6.32
C LYS A 45 7.21 -4.49 -7.30
N ASP A 46 6.06 -4.43 -7.98
CA ASP A 46 5.75 -3.36 -8.95
C ASP A 46 5.64 -2.00 -8.24
N ILE A 47 4.99 -1.98 -7.07
CA ILE A 47 4.95 -0.79 -6.20
C ILE A 47 6.38 -0.39 -5.79
N SER A 48 7.17 -1.32 -5.27
CA SER A 48 8.54 -1.03 -4.83
C SER A 48 9.42 -0.49 -5.97
N TYR A 49 9.30 -1.07 -7.17
CA TYR A 49 10.03 -0.61 -8.34
C TYR A 49 9.60 0.79 -8.74
N GLY A 50 8.29 1.04 -8.85
CA GLY A 50 7.76 2.35 -9.21
C GLY A 50 8.12 3.46 -8.22
N ILE A 51 8.12 3.15 -6.91
CA ILE A 51 8.60 4.09 -5.87
C ILE A 51 10.09 4.39 -6.06
N SER A 52 10.91 3.39 -6.35
CA SER A 52 12.35 3.58 -6.54
C SER A 52 12.62 4.51 -7.73
N GLN A 53 11.93 4.30 -8.85
CA GLN A 53 12.02 5.20 -10.02
C GLN A 53 11.54 6.61 -9.70
N PHE A 54 10.46 6.77 -8.94
CA PHE A 54 9.98 8.09 -8.50
C PHE A 54 11.01 8.85 -7.66
N LEU A 55 11.72 8.15 -6.76
CA LEU A 55 12.77 8.75 -5.93
C LEU A 55 14.01 9.12 -6.75
N ASP A 56 14.40 8.28 -7.72
CA ASP A 56 15.61 8.48 -8.52
C ASP A 56 15.43 9.47 -9.67
N GLU A 57 14.29 9.45 -10.37
CA GLU A 57 14.03 10.23 -11.58
C GLU A 57 13.39 11.60 -11.30
N ASN A 58 13.32 11.99 -10.02
CA ASN A 58 12.82 13.27 -9.60
C ASN A 58 11.36 13.57 -10.05
N LEU A 59 10.53 12.54 -10.22
CA LEU A 59 9.11 12.68 -10.62
C LEU A 59 8.27 13.43 -9.55
N ASP A 60 7.22 14.12 -9.99
CA ASP A 60 6.32 14.88 -9.10
C ASP A 60 5.25 14.00 -8.44
N GLU A 61 4.79 12.95 -9.13
CA GLU A 61 3.79 11.99 -8.64
C GLU A 61 4.16 10.55 -9.04
N TYR A 62 3.98 9.62 -8.12
CA TYR A 62 3.86 8.19 -8.42
C TYR A 62 2.44 7.71 -8.12
N LYS A 63 1.87 6.90 -9.03
CA LYS A 63 0.54 6.32 -8.89
C LYS A 63 0.57 4.81 -9.13
N TYR A 64 0.07 4.06 -8.16
CA TYR A 64 -0.32 2.65 -8.30
C TYR A 64 -1.83 2.51 -8.15
N GLU A 65 -2.47 1.70 -8.99
CA GLU A 65 -3.92 1.56 -9.03
C GLU A 65 -4.32 0.12 -9.36
N ILE A 66 -5.22 -0.44 -8.55
CA ILE A 66 -5.87 -1.74 -8.80
C ILE A 66 -7.39 -1.57 -8.73
N GLY A 67 -8.11 -2.19 -9.66
CA GLY A 67 -9.55 -1.98 -9.85
C GLY A 67 -9.86 -0.66 -10.56
N SER A 68 -11.07 -0.13 -10.37
CA SER A 68 -11.49 1.14 -10.98
C SER A 68 -12.35 1.99 -10.04
N GLU A 69 -12.16 3.33 -10.10
CA GLU A 69 -13.08 4.30 -9.49
C GLU A 69 -14.47 4.19 -10.12
N ASP A 70 -14.53 3.90 -11.42
CA ASP A 70 -15.77 3.68 -12.16
C ASP A 70 -16.46 2.39 -11.65
N PRO A 71 -17.64 2.50 -11.01
CA PRO A 71 -18.37 1.34 -10.51
C PRO A 71 -18.67 0.31 -11.60
N GLU A 72 -18.89 0.74 -12.84
CA GLU A 72 -19.20 -0.13 -13.97
C GLU A 72 -17.98 -0.95 -14.44
N LYS A 73 -16.77 -0.49 -14.11
CA LYS A 73 -15.50 -1.17 -14.43
C LYS A 73 -14.89 -1.84 -13.20
N ARG A 74 -15.59 -1.86 -12.07
CA ARG A 74 -15.08 -2.36 -10.79
C ARG A 74 -15.21 -3.88 -10.71
N PHE A 75 -14.28 -4.58 -11.34
CA PHE A 75 -14.18 -6.05 -11.28
C PHE A 75 -13.52 -6.55 -9.97
N ALA A 76 -12.92 -5.66 -9.18
CA ALA A 76 -12.26 -5.94 -7.90
C ALA A 76 -12.36 -4.73 -6.94
N HIS A 77 -11.95 -4.90 -5.69
CA HIS A 77 -11.82 -3.79 -4.74
C HIS A 77 -10.92 -2.68 -5.30
N TYR A 78 -11.36 -1.43 -5.16
CA TYR A 78 -10.61 -0.27 -5.63
C TYR A 78 -9.55 0.14 -4.60
N LEU A 79 -8.29 0.12 -5.00
CA LEU A 79 -7.18 0.68 -4.22
C LEU A 79 -6.32 1.57 -5.11
N LYS A 80 -6.07 2.78 -4.63
CA LYS A 80 -5.20 3.76 -5.26
C LYS A 80 -4.15 4.22 -4.26
N ILE A 81 -2.89 4.13 -4.63
CA ILE A 81 -1.77 4.67 -3.88
C ILE A 81 -1.21 5.82 -4.70
N ARG A 82 -1.13 7.00 -4.08
CA ARG A 82 -0.47 8.16 -4.66
C ARG A 82 0.61 8.65 -3.72
N ILE A 83 1.78 8.91 -4.28
CA ILE A 83 2.92 9.45 -3.58
C ILE A 83 3.30 10.75 -4.27
N TYR A 84 3.45 11.78 -3.45
CA TYR A 84 3.83 13.11 -3.87
C TYR A 84 5.15 13.46 -3.21
N LYS A 85 5.97 14.26 -3.89
CA LYS A 85 7.08 14.90 -3.20
C LYS A 85 6.54 15.97 -2.27
N HIS A 86 7.13 16.04 -1.10
CA HIS A 86 6.96 17.16 -0.21
C HIS A 86 8.11 18.14 -0.47
N ASP A 87 7.81 19.43 -0.55
CA ASP A 87 8.79 20.51 -0.71
C ASP A 87 9.71 20.65 0.52
#